data_AF-A0AAE4A2A3-F1
#
_entry.id   AF-A0AAE4A2A3-F1
#
_cell.length_a   1.000
_cell.length_b   1.000
_cell.length_c   1.000
_cell.angle_alpha   90.00
_cell.angle_beta   90.00
_cell.angle_gamma   90.00
#
_symmetry.space_group_name_H-M   'P 1'
#
loop_
_entity.id
_entity.type
_entity.pdbx_description
1 polymer ?
#
loop_
_entity_poly.entity_id
_entity_poly.type
_entity_poly.pdbx_seq_one_letter_code
_entity_poly.pdbx_strand_id
1 'polypeptide(L)'
;MFVTERVRLERRLARLVAAIEPDGMIWVAWPKKAARVPTDVTEDVVRELALAAGVVDVKVCAIDATWSGLKLVVRVADRRR
;
A
#
# COMPACT_ATOMS: atom_id res chain seq x y z
N MET A 1 2.65 -6.60 1.56
CA MET A 1 1.45 -7.47 1.52
C MET A 1 0.92 -7.52 0.11
N PHE A 2 0.42 -8.68 -0.31
CA PHE A 2 -0.24 -8.89 -1.60
C PHE A 2 -1.75 -8.93 -1.41
N VAL A 3 -2.49 -8.27 -2.30
CA VAL A 3 -3.94 -8.06 -2.15
C VAL A 3 -4.60 -7.83 -3.52
N THR A 4 -5.80 -8.37 -3.69
CA THR A 4 -6.65 -8.26 -4.89
C THR A 4 -8.02 -7.62 -4.62
N GLU A 5 -8.33 -7.35 -3.35
CA GLU A 5 -9.63 -6.83 -2.90
C GLU A 5 -9.45 -5.56 -2.06
N ARG A 6 -10.18 -4.50 -2.41
CA ARG A 6 -10.16 -3.19 -1.73
C ARG A 6 -10.54 -3.32 -0.26
N VAL A 7 -11.61 -4.07 0.05
CA VAL A 7 -12.07 -4.28 1.43
C VAL A 7 -11.00 -4.97 2.30
N ARG A 8 -10.21 -5.86 1.69
CA ARG A 8 -9.11 -6.53 2.38
C ARG A 8 -7.91 -5.60 2.55
N LEU A 9 -7.63 -4.74 1.57
CA LEU A 9 -6.61 -3.69 1.69
C LEU A 9 -6.93 -2.77 2.86
N GLU A 10 -8.13 -2.19 2.87
CA GLU A 10 -8.58 -1.23 3.88
C GLU A 10 -8.44 -1.77 5.30
N ARG A 11 -9.01 -2.96 5.56
CA ARG A 11 -8.96 -3.61 6.87
C ARG A 11 -7.52 -3.91 7.34
N ARG A 12 -6.63 -4.31 6.42
CA ARG A 12 -5.27 -4.72 6.77
C ARG A 12 -4.33 -3.53 6.89
N LEU A 13 -4.51 -2.51 6.05
CA LEU A 13 -3.64 -1.35 6.00
C LEU A 13 -3.69 -0.58 7.32
N ALA A 14 -4.89 -0.31 7.85
CA ALA A 14 -5.04 0.36 9.14
C ALA A 14 -4.29 -0.39 10.27
N ARG A 15 -4.42 -1.72 10.32
CA ARG A 15 -3.73 -2.54 11.33
C ARG A 15 -2.22 -2.53 11.16
N LEU A 16 -1.72 -2.51 9.93
CA LEU A 16 -0.29 -2.49 9.65
C LEU A 16 0.32 -1.12 9.95
N VAL A 17 -0.37 -0.03 9.61
CA VAL A 17 0.08 1.33 9.95
C VAL A 17 0.21 1.50 11.46
N ALA A 18 -0.74 0.98 12.23
CA ALA A 18 -0.68 1.01 13.70
C ALA A 18 0.42 0.13 14.31
N ALA A 19 1.02 -0.79 13.55
CA ALA A 19 1.97 -1.79 14.03
C ALA A 19 3.42 -1.51 13.62
N ILE A 20 3.66 -0.58 12.67
CA ILE A 20 5.02 -0.22 12.26
C ILE A 20 5.60 0.85 13.18
N GLU A 21 6.92 0.82 13.33
CA GLU A 21 7.67 1.94 13.93
C GLU A 21 7.46 3.23 13.13
N PRO A 22 7.64 4.43 13.73
CA PRO A 22 7.47 5.71 13.04
C PRO A 22 8.30 5.86 11.76
N ASP A 23 9.51 5.28 11.71
CA ASP A 23 10.38 5.27 10.53
C ASP A 23 10.28 3.97 9.71
N GLY A 24 9.35 3.09 10.07
CA GLY A 24 9.05 1.86 9.37
C GLY A 24 8.37 2.06 8.01
N MET A 25 8.09 0.94 7.34
CA MET A 25 7.53 0.93 6.00
C MET A 25 6.56 -0.23 5.77
N ILE A 26 5.59 0.01 4.88
CA ILE A 26 4.66 -1.01 4.40
C ILE A 26 4.79 -1.08 2.88
N TRP A 27 4.91 -2.29 2.35
CA TRP A 27 4.71 -2.52 0.92
C TRP A 27 3.29 -3.01 0.67
N VAL A 28 2.59 -2.40 -0.28
CA VAL A 28 1.31 -2.89 -0.80
C VAL A 28 1.51 -3.33 -2.23
N ALA A 29 1.08 -4.54 -2.56
CA ALA A 29 1.19 -5.10 -3.89
C ALA A 29 -0.17 -5.53 -4.43
N TRP A 30 -0.47 -5.14 -5.67
CA TRP A 30 -1.70 -5.46 -6.39
C TRP A 30 -1.38 -5.96 -7.81
N PRO A 31 -2.25 -6.77 -8.44
CA PRO A 31 -2.00 -7.23 -9.79
C PRO A 31 -2.05 -6.09 -10.81
N LYS A 32 -1.12 -6.10 -11.76
CA LYS A 32 -1.12 -5.20 -12.91
C LYS A 32 -2.34 -5.48 -13.78
N LYS A 33 -2.87 -4.46 -14.45
CA LYS A 33 -3.92 -4.61 -15.46
C LYS A 33 -3.55 -5.64 -16.54
N ALA A 34 -2.28 -5.68 -16.96
CA ALA A 34 -1.78 -6.61 -17.97
C ALA A 34 -1.74 -8.08 -17.50
N ALA A 35 -1.73 -8.34 -16.19
CA ALA A 35 -1.65 -9.69 -15.64
C ALA A 35 -2.96 -10.48 -15.74
N ARG A 36 -4.08 -9.80 -16.09
CA ARG A 36 -5.42 -10.39 -16.23
C ARG A 36 -5.92 -11.16 -14.98
N VAL A 37 -5.35 -10.86 -13.82
CA VAL A 37 -5.84 -11.36 -12.53
C VAL A 37 -6.99 -10.44 -12.08
N PRO A 38 -8.18 -10.99 -11.75
CA PRO A 38 -9.28 -10.20 -11.22
C PRO A 38 -8.88 -9.45 -9.95
N THR A 39 -9.10 -8.14 -9.93
CA THR A 39 -8.80 -7.26 -8.79
C THR A 39 -9.66 -6.00 -8.91
N ASP A 40 -10.12 -5.48 -7.78
CA ASP A 40 -10.72 -4.14 -7.67
C ASP A 40 -9.71 -3.10 -7.13
N VAL A 41 -8.45 -3.52 -6.94
CA VAL A 41 -7.35 -2.67 -6.43
C VAL A 41 -6.52 -2.13 -7.60
N THR A 42 -6.41 -0.81 -7.65
CA THR A 42 -5.53 -0.05 -8.54
C THR A 42 -4.50 0.73 -7.72
N GLU A 43 -3.54 1.37 -8.39
CA GLU A 43 -2.61 2.28 -7.69
C GLU A 43 -3.37 3.40 -6.96
N ASP A 44 -4.38 3.98 -7.59
CA ASP A 44 -5.19 5.05 -7.02
C ASP A 44 -5.92 4.58 -5.76
N VAL A 45 -6.48 3.37 -5.75
CA VAL A 45 -7.10 2.78 -4.56
C VAL A 45 -6.08 2.63 -3.43
N VAL A 46 -4.84 2.21 -3.74
CA VAL A 46 -3.78 2.11 -2.73
C VAL A 46 -3.43 3.49 -2.17
N ARG A 47 -3.26 4.50 -3.03
CA ARG A 47 -2.92 5.88 -2.62
C ARG A 47 -4.03 6.53 -1.80
N GLU A 48 -5.30 6.35 -2.20
CA GLU A 48 -6.48 6.82 -1.47
C GLU A 48 -6.49 6.28 -0.03
N LEU A 49 -6.39 4.96 0.11
CA LEU A 49 -6.41 4.30 1.42
C LEU A 49 -5.15 4.59 2.24
N ALA A 50 -4.00 4.76 1.60
CA ALA A 50 -2.75 5.15 2.27
C ALA A 50 -2.88 6.54 2.92
N LEU A 51 -3.36 7.53 2.15
CA LEU A 51 -3.57 8.88 2.66
C LEU A 51 -4.59 8.92 3.80
N ALA A 52 -5.70 8.18 3.66
CA ALA A 52 -6.70 8.05 4.72
C ALA A 52 -6.13 7.40 5.99
N ALA A 53 -5.17 6.48 5.84
CA ALA A 53 -4.47 5.84 6.94
C ALA A 53 -3.27 6.66 7.49
N GLY A 54 -2.99 7.86 6.96
CA GLY A 54 -1.92 8.72 7.45
C GLY A 54 -0.51 8.36 6.98
N VAL A 55 -0.38 7.55 5.93
CA VAL A 55 0.90 7.21 5.30
C VAL A 55 0.96 7.71 3.86
N VAL A 56 2.16 7.97 3.37
CA VAL A 56 2.41 8.44 1.99
C VAL A 56 3.26 7.47 1.22
N ASP A 57 3.10 7.43 -0.09
CA ASP A 57 3.97 6.67 -0.97
C ASP A 57 5.31 7.37 -1.21
N VAL A 58 6.34 6.55 -1.43
CA VAL A 58 7.70 7.03 -1.75
C VAL A 58 8.33 6.32 -2.93
N LYS A 59 7.83 5.14 -3.29
CA LYS A 59 8.38 4.34 -4.39
C LYS A 59 7.33 3.40 -4.94
N VAL A 60 7.23 3.37 -6.26
CA VAL A 60 6.51 2.33 -7.01
C VAL A 60 7.51 1.44 -7.77
N CYS A 61 7.21 0.15 -7.90
CA CYS A 61 7.96 -0.78 -8.73
C CYS A 61 7.06 -1.88 -9.32
N ALA A 62 7.56 -2.52 -10.38
CA ALA A 62 7.11 -3.85 -10.77
C ALA A 62 7.85 -4.87 -9.88
N ILE A 63 7.11 -5.73 -9.18
CA ILE A 63 7.71 -6.83 -8.39
C ILE A 63 8.07 -7.97 -9.33
N ASP A 64 7.12 -8.38 -10.17
CA ASP A 64 7.28 -9.42 -11.19
C ASP A 64 6.33 -9.15 -12.38
N ALA A 65 6.06 -10.16 -13.21
CA ALA A 65 5.13 -10.05 -14.34
C ALA A 65 3.68 -9.75 -13.89
N THR A 66 3.29 -10.17 -12.69
CA THR A 66 1.93 -10.10 -12.17
C THR A 66 1.70 -8.87 -11.30
N TRP A 67 2.64 -8.52 -10.42
CA TRP A 67 2.39 -7.58 -9.32
C TRP A 67 3.12 -6.24 -9.49
N SER A 68 2.40 -5.16 -9.25
CA SER A 68 2.99 -3.86 -8.89
C SER A 68 3.13 -3.75 -7.38
N GLY A 69 4.09 -2.97 -6.90
CA GLY A 69 4.31 -2.68 -5.50
C GLY A 69 4.46 -1.18 -5.24
N LEU A 70 3.82 -0.68 -4.18
CA LEU A 70 3.96 0.69 -3.68
C LEU A 70 4.46 0.65 -2.23
N LYS A 71 5.58 1.34 -1.97
CA LYS A 71 6.13 1.52 -0.63
C LYS A 71 5.50 2.74 0.02
N LEU A 72 4.94 2.52 1.21
CA LEU A 72 4.29 3.52 2.06
C LEU A 72 5.11 3.74 3.33
N VAL A 73 5.17 4.99 3.80
CA VAL A 73 5.84 5.41 5.04
C VAL A 73 5.03 6.46 5.76
N VAL A 74 5.23 6.61 7.07
CA VAL A 74 4.78 7.81 7.79
C VAL A 74 5.64 9.00 7.35
N ARG A 75 5.03 10.15 7.06
CA ARG A 75 5.77 11.37 6.69
C ARG A 75 6.74 11.74 7.80
N VAL A 76 7.93 12.20 7.45
CA VAL A 76 8.94 12.61 8.44
C VAL A 76 8.41 13.67 9.41
N ALA A 77 7.60 14.62 8.93
CA ALA A 77 6.97 15.65 9.75
C ALA A 77 5.95 15.11 10.78
N ASP A 78 5.37 13.93 10.53
CA ASP A 78 4.31 13.32 11.35
C ASP A 78 4.85 12.27 12.34
N ARG A 79 6.16 11.96 12.26
CA ARG A 79 6.83 11.03 13.18
C ARG A 79 7.02 11.73 14.52
N ARG A 80 6.32 11.26 15.55
CA ARG A 80 6.57 11.69 16.93
C ARG A 80 7.95 11.19 17.36
N ARG A 81 8.75 12.08 17.97
CA ARG A 81 10.07 11.75 18.55
C ARG A 81 9.93 10.84 19.76
#